data_AF-K1S412-F1
#
_entry.id   AF-K1S412-F1
#
_cell.length_a   1.000
_cell.length_b   1.000
_cell.length_c   1.000
_cell.angle_alpha   90.00
_cell.angle_beta   90.00
_cell.angle_gamma   90.00
#
_symmetry.space_group_name_H-M   'P 1'
#
loop_
_entity.id
_entity.type
_entity.pdbx_description
1 polymer ?
#
loop_
_entity_poly.entity_id
_entity_poly.type
_entity_poly.pdbx_seq_one_letter_code
_entity_poly.pdbx_strand_id
1 'polypeptide(L)'
;MKKRICTLLLALCLTLGLLPAAAQAAGDGSGTFDTVRWTLDADGGLTVSGTGDLPDGAFAGRTDIVTVTFTGQVARIGRSAFAGCTQLRRVDGFGAVTCVMSQAFASCTALTELAVPGTVTEIGTGAFSACTGLTAVTLAPGVRSLGAY
;
A
#
# COMPACT_ATOMS: atom_id res chain seq x y z
N MET A 1 -45.04 16.54 -20.21
CA MET A 1 -43.84 16.25 -21.03
C MET A 1 -42.61 16.88 -20.39
N LYS A 2 -41.78 16.10 -19.69
CA LYS A 2 -40.41 16.46 -19.28
C LYS A 2 -39.63 15.13 -19.20
N LYS A 3 -39.31 14.60 -20.38
CA LYS A 3 -38.53 13.38 -20.61
C LYS A 3 -37.07 13.81 -20.85
N ARG A 4 -36.10 13.01 -20.37
CA ARG A 4 -34.74 12.85 -20.94
C ARG A 4 -33.65 13.91 -20.66
N ILE A 5 -33.34 14.18 -19.39
CA ILE A 5 -32.07 14.86 -19.01
C ILE A 5 -31.11 13.93 -18.22
N CYS A 6 -31.56 12.79 -17.71
CA CYS A 6 -30.71 11.86 -16.93
C CYS A 6 -29.74 10.98 -17.74
N THR A 7 -29.81 10.95 -19.07
CA THR A 7 -28.99 10.04 -19.89
C THR A 7 -27.86 10.70 -20.68
N LEU A 8 -27.70 12.03 -20.60
CA LEU A 8 -26.70 12.76 -21.40
C LEU A 8 -25.49 13.29 -20.60
N LEU A 9 -25.52 13.26 -19.27
CA LEU A 9 -24.35 13.61 -18.44
C LEU A 9 -23.48 12.40 -18.05
N LEU A 10 -23.95 11.16 -18.28
CA LEU A 10 -23.17 9.93 -18.05
C LEU A 10 -22.25 9.54 -19.21
N ALA A 11 -22.22 10.29 -20.32
CA ALA A 11 -21.49 9.94 -21.53
C ALA A 11 -20.22 10.77 -21.80
N LEU A 12 -19.78 11.62 -20.85
CA LEU A 12 -18.55 12.43 -20.97
C LEU A 12 -17.51 12.07 -19.90
N CYS A 13 -17.39 10.79 -19.55
CA CYS A 13 -16.36 10.31 -18.62
C CYS A 13 -15.41 9.26 -19.23
N LEU A 14 -15.45 9.07 -20.55
CA LEU A 14 -14.79 7.93 -21.21
C LEU A 14 -13.57 8.26 -22.08
N THR A 15 -13.06 9.50 -22.09
CA THR A 15 -11.91 9.84 -22.97
C THR A 15 -10.92 10.85 -22.38
N LEU A 16 -10.41 10.63 -21.17
CA LEU A 16 -9.07 11.13 -20.86
C LEU A 16 -8.36 10.30 -19.79
N GLY A 17 -7.93 9.11 -20.20
CA GLY A 17 -6.79 8.47 -19.58
C GLY A 17 -5.53 9.28 -19.92
N LEU A 18 -5.08 10.11 -18.98
CA LEU A 18 -3.68 10.46 -18.75
C LEU A 18 -3.58 11.35 -17.48
N LEU A 19 -3.83 10.79 -16.29
CA LEU A 19 -3.27 11.37 -15.07
C LEU A 19 -1.97 10.62 -14.75
N PRO A 20 -0.79 11.24 -14.92
CA PRO A 20 0.43 10.69 -14.36
C PRO A 20 0.38 10.77 -12.84
N ALA A 21 1.04 9.81 -12.20
CA ALA A 21 1.14 9.62 -10.76
C ALA A 21 1.40 10.93 -10.00
N ALA A 22 0.45 11.33 -9.16
CA ALA A 22 0.67 12.01 -7.88
C ALA A 22 -0.66 12.10 -7.12
N ALA A 23 -0.68 11.41 -5.97
CA ALA A 23 -1.45 11.71 -4.77
C ALA A 23 -2.65 12.67 -4.87
N GLN A 24 -3.86 12.13 -4.66
CA GLN A 24 -5.02 12.95 -4.29
C GLN A 24 -5.77 12.34 -3.09
N ALA A 25 -6.11 13.26 -2.17
CA ALA A 25 -6.97 13.18 -0.98
C ALA A 25 -6.43 12.52 0.30
N ALA A 26 -5.96 13.36 1.23
CA ALA A 26 -6.05 13.12 2.67
C ALA A 26 -7.53 13.04 3.07
N GLY A 27 -7.87 12.07 3.93
CA GLY A 27 -9.26 11.68 4.20
C GLY A 27 -9.61 10.34 3.55
N ASP A 28 -10.69 9.73 4.04
CA ASP A 28 -11.30 8.50 3.53
C ASP A 28 -11.40 8.50 2.00
N GLY A 29 -11.14 7.34 1.39
CA GLY A 29 -11.00 7.30 -0.07
C GLY A 29 -10.91 5.90 -0.63
N SER A 30 -11.02 5.80 -1.95
CA SER A 30 -10.74 4.56 -2.67
C SER A 30 -10.09 4.87 -4.00
N GLY A 31 -9.34 3.91 -4.53
CA GLY A 31 -8.66 4.08 -5.80
C GLY A 31 -8.07 2.79 -6.32
N THR A 32 -7.38 2.92 -7.45
CA THR A 32 -6.79 1.78 -8.15
C THR A 32 -5.40 2.10 -8.65
N PHE A 33 -4.49 1.14 -8.52
CA PHE A 33 -3.22 1.09 -9.23
C PHE A 33 -3.29 -0.09 -10.19
N ASP A 34 -3.62 0.20 -11.46
CA ASP A 34 -3.91 -0.85 -12.44
C ASP A 34 -4.98 -1.84 -11.91
N THR A 35 -4.63 -3.10 -11.67
CA THR A 35 -5.54 -4.13 -11.15
C THR A 35 -5.58 -4.23 -9.62
N VAL A 36 -4.69 -3.51 -8.92
CA VAL A 36 -4.72 -3.37 -7.46
C VAL A 36 -5.75 -2.30 -7.08
N ARG A 37 -6.61 -2.60 -6.12
CA ARG A 37 -7.59 -1.65 -5.58
C ARG A 37 -7.28 -1.37 -4.13
N TRP A 38 -7.58 -0.16 -3.69
CA TRP A 38 -7.44 0.21 -2.30
C TRP A 38 -8.64 0.99 -1.81
N THR A 39 -8.94 0.83 -0.52
CA THR A 39 -9.92 1.64 0.21
C THR A 39 -9.30 2.03 1.54
N LEU A 40 -9.46 3.30 1.91
CA LEU A 40 -9.07 3.86 3.19
C LEU A 40 -10.34 4.30 3.91
N ASP A 41 -10.59 3.72 5.07
CA ASP A 41 -11.70 4.15 5.93
C ASP A 41 -11.34 5.40 6.76
N ALA A 42 -12.34 5.95 7.44
CA ALA A 42 -12.19 7.15 8.27
C ALA A 42 -11.30 6.94 9.51
N ASP A 43 -11.08 5.70 9.92
CA ASP A 43 -10.26 5.33 11.08
C ASP A 43 -8.79 5.06 10.69
N GLY A 44 -8.45 5.18 9.40
CA GLY A 44 -7.11 4.95 8.88
C GLY A 44 -6.81 3.49 8.51
N GLY A 45 -7.84 2.65 8.38
CA GLY A 45 -7.74 1.29 7.88
C GLY A 45 -7.63 1.24 6.36
N LEU A 46 -6.42 0.98 5.86
CA LEU A 46 -6.17 0.75 4.44
C LEU A 46 -6.38 -0.73 4.11
N THR A 47 -7.36 -1.03 3.24
CA THR A 47 -7.49 -2.36 2.62
C THR A 47 -6.93 -2.32 1.20
N VAL A 48 -5.98 -3.22 0.90
CA VAL A 48 -5.40 -3.40 -0.44
C VAL A 48 -5.83 -4.75 -1.00
N SER A 49 -6.48 -4.75 -2.17
CA SER A 49 -7.07 -5.92 -2.82
C SER A 49 -6.74 -5.97 -4.32
N GLY A 50 -7.25 -6.99 -5.01
CA GLY A 50 -6.93 -7.21 -6.43
C GLY A 50 -5.62 -7.96 -6.63
N THR A 51 -5.04 -7.87 -7.81
CA THR A 51 -3.83 -8.61 -8.20
C THR A 51 -2.81 -7.62 -8.75
N GLY A 52 -1.53 -7.87 -8.55
CA GLY A 52 -0.46 -7.06 -9.17
C GLY A 52 0.51 -6.48 -8.15
N ASP A 53 1.15 -5.37 -8.50
CA ASP A 53 2.19 -4.74 -7.70
C ASP A 53 1.70 -3.39 -7.16
N LEU A 54 2.03 -3.07 -5.91
CA LEU A 54 1.89 -1.70 -5.43
C LEU A 54 3.01 -0.85 -6.06
N PRO A 55 2.69 0.29 -6.69
CA PRO A 55 3.69 1.12 -7.33
C PRO A 55 4.60 1.80 -6.30
N ASP A 56 5.74 2.30 -6.79
CA ASP A 56 6.67 3.09 -5.99
C ASP A 56 5.97 4.32 -5.40
N GLY A 57 6.18 4.55 -4.10
CA GLY A 57 5.60 5.68 -3.38
C GLY A 57 4.07 5.70 -3.27
N ALA A 58 3.38 4.58 -3.54
CA ALA A 58 1.91 4.48 -3.60
C ALA A 58 1.17 5.25 -2.49
N PHE A 59 1.66 5.15 -1.25
CA PHE A 59 1.10 5.75 -0.04
C PHE A 59 2.15 6.52 0.77
N ALA A 60 3.25 6.95 0.15
CA ALA A 60 4.33 7.63 0.86
C ALA A 60 3.84 8.91 1.57
N GLY A 61 4.26 9.09 2.83
CA GLY A 61 3.95 10.25 3.67
C GLY A 61 2.51 10.30 4.20
N ARG A 62 1.71 9.24 4.01
CA ARG A 62 0.33 9.20 4.49
C ARG A 62 0.29 8.97 6.01
N THR A 63 0.10 10.05 6.75
CA THR A 63 -0.01 10.04 8.21
C THR A 63 -1.39 9.66 8.72
N ASP A 64 -2.37 9.47 7.84
CA ASP A 64 -3.71 9.02 8.17
C ASP A 64 -3.87 7.49 8.09
N ILE A 65 -2.90 6.77 7.53
CA ILE A 65 -2.90 5.30 7.52
C ILE A 65 -2.41 4.77 8.86
N VAL A 66 -3.28 4.02 9.54
CA VAL A 66 -3.04 3.41 10.85
C VAL A 66 -2.84 1.90 10.74
N THR A 67 -3.60 1.24 9.86
CA THR A 67 -3.46 -0.19 9.60
C THR A 67 -3.46 -0.46 8.10
N VAL A 68 -2.74 -1.49 7.67
CA VAL A 68 -2.76 -1.98 6.29
C VAL A 68 -3.18 -3.43 6.30
N THR A 69 -4.20 -3.78 5.52
CA THR A 69 -4.69 -5.15 5.36
C THR A 69 -4.65 -5.53 3.89
N PHE A 70 -3.84 -6.53 3.55
CA PHE A 70 -3.82 -7.12 2.21
C PHE A 70 -4.85 -8.26 2.12
N THR A 71 -5.83 -8.12 1.23
CA THR A 71 -6.82 -9.17 0.91
C THR A 71 -6.68 -9.68 -0.52
N GLY A 72 -5.84 -9.03 -1.32
CA GLY A 72 -5.54 -9.39 -2.70
C GLY A 72 -4.30 -10.26 -2.89
N GLN A 73 -4.00 -10.55 -4.14
CA GLN A 73 -2.79 -11.21 -4.62
C GLN A 73 -1.75 -10.15 -5.02
N VAL A 74 -1.37 -9.29 -4.06
CA VAL A 74 -0.33 -8.28 -4.27
C VAL A 74 1.03 -8.97 -4.21
N ALA A 75 1.73 -9.04 -5.34
CA ALA A 75 2.99 -9.77 -5.47
C ALA A 75 4.19 -8.96 -4.98
N ARG A 76 4.21 -7.65 -5.23
CA ARG A 76 5.31 -6.76 -4.82
C ARG A 76 4.82 -5.48 -4.16
N ILE A 77 5.58 -5.03 -3.17
CA ILE A 77 5.44 -3.71 -2.56
C ILE A 77 6.54 -2.81 -3.11
N GLY A 78 6.15 -1.79 -3.88
CA GLY A 78 7.05 -0.86 -4.56
C GLY A 78 7.99 -0.09 -3.61
N ARG A 79 9.01 0.52 -4.21
CA ARG A 79 10.02 1.31 -3.49
C ARG A 79 9.32 2.42 -2.74
N SER A 80 9.63 2.55 -1.45
CA SER A 80 9.05 3.61 -0.60
C SER A 80 7.52 3.64 -0.56
N ALA A 81 6.83 2.54 -0.89
CA ALA A 81 5.37 2.54 -1.04
C ALA A 81 4.62 3.03 0.21
N PHE A 82 5.14 2.78 1.41
CA PHE A 82 4.60 3.25 2.70
C PHE A 82 5.62 4.10 3.47
N ALA A 83 6.64 4.64 2.79
CA ALA A 83 7.68 5.42 3.47
C ALA A 83 7.06 6.67 4.13
N GLY A 84 7.36 6.91 5.40
CA GLY A 84 6.84 8.06 6.15
C GLY A 84 5.38 7.92 6.59
N CYS A 85 4.77 6.74 6.52
CA CYS A 85 3.49 6.48 7.17
C CYS A 85 3.69 6.38 8.69
N THR A 86 3.88 7.52 9.36
CA THR A 86 4.31 7.59 10.77
C THR A 86 3.28 7.06 11.75
N GLN A 87 2.01 6.97 11.36
CA GLN A 87 0.93 6.43 12.20
C GLN A 87 0.63 4.95 11.92
N LEU A 88 1.30 4.33 10.95
CA LEU A 88 1.11 2.92 10.60
C LEU A 88 1.58 2.03 11.75
N ARG A 89 0.64 1.33 12.41
CA ARG A 89 0.91 0.49 13.58
C ARG A 89 1.00 -0.99 13.25
N ARG A 90 0.29 -1.43 12.21
CA ARG A 90 0.11 -2.85 11.90
C ARG A 90 -0.06 -3.09 10.41
N VAL A 91 0.55 -4.16 9.93
CA VAL A 91 0.40 -4.66 8.56
C VAL A 91 -0.04 -6.12 8.63
N ASP A 92 -1.20 -6.43 8.05
CA ASP A 92 -1.83 -7.75 8.06
C ASP A 92 -2.08 -8.27 6.63
N GLY A 93 -2.32 -9.57 6.50
CA GLY A 93 -2.71 -10.19 5.23
C GLY A 93 -1.57 -10.34 4.21
N PHE A 94 -0.32 -10.21 4.66
CA PHE A 94 0.91 -10.19 3.84
C PHE A 94 1.21 -11.48 3.05
N GLY A 95 0.34 -12.50 3.09
CA GLY A 95 0.64 -13.87 2.65
C GLY A 95 0.80 -14.09 1.15
N ALA A 96 0.48 -13.10 0.31
CA ALA A 96 0.71 -13.18 -1.15
C ALA A 96 1.95 -12.40 -1.61
N VAL A 97 2.54 -11.58 -0.73
CA VAL A 97 3.69 -10.73 -1.07
C VAL A 97 4.93 -11.60 -1.22
N THR A 98 5.66 -11.38 -2.30
CA THR A 98 6.90 -12.11 -2.63
C THR A 98 8.15 -11.25 -2.58
N CYS A 99 8.01 -9.93 -2.80
CA CYS A 99 9.10 -8.97 -2.74
C CYS A 99 8.66 -7.66 -2.06
N VAL A 100 9.48 -7.18 -1.13
CA VAL A 100 9.34 -5.88 -0.48
C VAL A 100 10.51 -5.02 -0.95
N MET A 101 10.26 -3.98 -1.74
CA MET A 101 11.33 -3.20 -2.35
C MET A 101 12.02 -2.26 -1.35
N SER A 102 13.12 -1.62 -1.79
CA SER A 102 13.91 -0.71 -0.95
C SER A 102 13.05 0.37 -0.29
N GLN A 103 13.32 0.64 0.98
CA GLN A 103 12.64 1.66 1.78
C GLN A 103 11.10 1.55 1.85
N ALA A 104 10.50 0.41 1.47
CA ALA A 104 9.05 0.25 1.36
C ALA A 104 8.27 0.71 2.61
N PHE A 105 8.80 0.52 3.82
CA PHE A 105 8.23 0.95 5.08
C PHE A 105 9.15 1.91 5.86
N ALA A 106 10.06 2.61 5.18
CA ALA A 106 11.02 3.48 5.85
C ALA A 106 10.32 4.57 6.68
N SER A 107 10.80 4.85 7.89
CA SER A 107 10.23 5.85 8.81
C SER A 107 8.77 5.60 9.24
N CYS A 108 8.29 4.36 9.20
CA CYS A 108 7.04 3.96 9.86
C CYS A 108 7.26 3.85 11.37
N THR A 109 7.33 4.99 12.06
CA THR A 109 7.75 5.07 13.47
C THR A 109 6.77 4.46 14.46
N ALA A 110 5.48 4.34 14.12
CA ALA A 110 4.47 3.68 14.97
C ALA A 110 4.36 2.16 14.74
N LEU A 111 5.05 1.59 13.75
CA LEU A 111 4.99 0.16 13.45
C LEU A 111 5.77 -0.59 14.52
N THR A 112 5.08 -1.40 15.32
CA THR A 112 5.68 -2.04 16.51
C THR A 112 6.11 -3.48 16.28
N GLU A 113 5.30 -4.20 15.51
CA GLU A 113 5.48 -5.61 15.19
C GLU A 113 5.22 -5.85 13.71
N LEU A 114 6.00 -6.76 13.11
CA LEU A 114 5.78 -7.20 11.74
C LEU A 114 6.02 -8.70 11.61
N ALA A 115 5.00 -9.42 11.12
CA ALA A 115 5.12 -10.81 10.72
C ALA A 115 5.34 -10.90 9.21
N VAL A 116 6.54 -11.28 8.79
CA VAL A 116 6.89 -11.50 7.39
C VAL A 116 6.65 -12.97 7.05
N PRO A 117 5.67 -13.31 6.19
CA PRO A 117 5.38 -14.68 5.80
C PRO A 117 6.47 -15.24 4.88
N GLY A 118 6.56 -16.58 4.83
CA GLY A 118 7.58 -17.29 4.06
C GLY A 118 7.43 -17.15 2.54
N THR A 119 6.32 -16.56 2.08
CA THR A 119 6.13 -16.17 0.68
C THR A 119 7.07 -15.05 0.26
N VAL A 120 7.50 -14.21 1.21
CA VAL A 120 8.41 -13.08 0.96
C VAL A 120 9.82 -13.63 0.79
N THR A 121 10.29 -13.63 -0.44
CA THR A 121 11.63 -14.14 -0.76
C THR A 121 12.71 -13.06 -0.74
N GLU A 122 12.32 -11.79 -0.92
CA GLU A 122 13.24 -10.66 -1.04
C GLU A 122 12.74 -9.45 -0.24
N ILE A 123 13.63 -8.87 0.56
CA ILE A 123 13.44 -7.60 1.26
C ILE A 123 14.56 -6.66 0.82
N GLY A 124 14.21 -5.51 0.27
CA GLY A 124 15.16 -4.54 -0.28
C GLY A 124 15.88 -3.71 0.78
N THR A 125 16.95 -3.04 0.34
CA THR A 125 17.80 -2.18 1.18
C THR A 125 16.98 -1.17 1.98
N GLY A 126 17.21 -1.13 3.29
CA GLY A 126 16.56 -0.20 4.20
C GLY A 126 15.03 -0.27 4.21
N ALA A 127 14.41 -1.40 3.83
CA ALA A 127 12.95 -1.55 3.77
C ALA A 127 12.24 -1.12 5.06
N PHE A 128 12.89 -1.28 6.22
CA PHE A 128 12.42 -0.87 7.54
C PHE A 128 13.34 0.17 8.20
N SER A 129 14.08 0.93 7.40
CA SER A 129 15.00 1.96 7.91
C SER A 129 14.23 3.01 8.70
N ALA A 130 14.77 3.45 9.84
CA ALA A 130 14.16 4.43 10.73
C ALA A 130 12.74 4.05 11.26
N CYS A 131 12.35 2.77 11.24
CA CYS A 131 11.18 2.27 11.97
C CYS A 131 11.49 2.18 13.47
N THR A 132 11.56 3.32 14.15
CA THR A 132 12.02 3.40 15.55
C THR A 132 11.11 2.69 16.56
N GLY A 133 9.83 2.49 16.23
CA GLY A 133 8.90 1.73 17.05
C GLY A 133 8.99 0.21 16.87
N LEU A 134 9.69 -0.28 15.84
CA LEU A 134 9.71 -1.70 15.48
C LEU A 134 10.57 -2.47 16.47
N THR A 135 9.92 -3.18 17.39
CA THR A 135 10.57 -3.93 18.47
C THR A 135 10.66 -5.43 18.17
N ALA A 136 9.79 -5.95 17.32
CA ALA A 136 9.80 -7.35 16.92
C ALA A 136 9.52 -7.52 15.42
N VAL A 137 10.36 -8.34 14.77
CA VAL A 137 10.12 -8.83 13.41
C VAL A 137 10.19 -10.35 13.44
N THR A 138 9.09 -11.00 13.07
CA THR A 138 9.06 -12.46 12.92
C THR A 138 9.18 -12.80 11.45
N LEU A 139 10.24 -13.53 11.09
CA LEU A 139 10.45 -14.04 9.74
C LEU A 139 10.04 -15.51 9.67
N ALA A 140 9.03 -15.82 8.86
CA ALA A 140 8.69 -17.20 8.58
C ALA A 140 9.74 -17.85 7.65
N PRO A 141 9.89 -19.20 7.71
CA PRO A 141 10.85 -19.91 6.85
C PRO A 141 10.49 -19.68 5.38
N GLY A 142 11.43 -19.12 4.60
CA GLY A 142 11.23 -18.82 3.18
C GLY A 142 11.88 -17.52 2.71
N VAL A 143 12.20 -16.61 3.62
CA VAL A 143 12.98 -15.39 3.31
C VAL A 143 14.38 -15.79 2.86
N ARG A 144 14.77 -15.43 1.63
CA ARG A 144 16.05 -15.82 1.00
C ARG A 144 17.06 -14.69 0.95
N SER A 145 16.60 -13.45 0.82
CA SER A 145 17.46 -12.27 0.65
C SER A 145 17.00 -11.12 1.53
N LEU A 146 17.96 -10.53 2.26
CA LEU A 146 17.81 -9.31 3.04
C LEU A 146 18.78 -8.27 2.46
N GLY A 147 18.24 -7.15 2.01
CA GLY A 147 19.01 -6.01 1.53
C GLY A 147 19.80 -5.35 2.66
N ALA A 148 20.85 -4.62 2.28
CA ALA A 148 21.70 -3.91 3.22
C ALA A 148 20.93 -2.84 4.03
N TYR A 149 21.51 -2.44 5.15
CA TYR A 149 20.99 -1.41 6.08
C TYR A 149 21.13 0.00 5.54
#